data_AF-A0A373TDV1-F1
#
_entry.id   AF-A0A373TDV1-F1
#
_cell.length_a   1.000
_cell.length_b   1.000
_cell.length_c   1.000
_cell.angle_alpha   90.00
_cell.angle_beta   90.00
_cell.angle_gamma   90.00
#
_symmetry.space_group_name_H-M   'P 1'
#
loop_
_entity.id
_entity.type
_entity.pdbx_description
1 polymer ?
#
loop_
_entity_poly.entity_id
_entity_poly.type
_entity_poly.pdbx_seq_one_letter_code
_entity_poly.pdbx_strand_id
1 'polypeptide(L)'
;MSEKNEQRNWDREEVVVLVAEYFRTKQMLPEIIDENYHRISSILRIREMKITGEPVSDIFRNYSGIRMQSGRIRCLDPDTEYDGMTGTKLQKEIVEEYLENPEKIKLEAASIISRYQ
;
A
#
# COMPACT_ATOMS: atom_id res chain seq x y z
N MET A 1 13.20 -18.10 14.09
CA MET A 1 12.06 -17.16 14.21
C MET A 1 10.99 -17.63 13.25
N SER A 2 9.73 -17.71 13.67
CA SER A 2 8.65 -18.14 12.77
C SER A 2 8.41 -17.07 11.70
N GLU A 3 8.09 -17.47 10.46
CA GLU A 3 7.80 -16.56 9.32
C GLU A 3 6.75 -15.49 9.67
N LYS A 4 5.83 -15.79 10.60
CA LYS A 4 4.85 -14.83 11.14
C LYS A 4 5.48 -13.60 11.81
N ASN A 5 6.70 -13.70 12.33
CA ASN A 5 7.40 -12.60 12.99
C ASN A 5 8.11 -11.67 11.99
N GLU A 6 8.25 -12.10 10.72
CA GLU A 6 8.87 -11.32 9.65
C GLU A 6 7.88 -10.39 8.95
N GLN A 7 6.59 -10.75 8.93
CA GLN A 7 5.53 -9.89 8.42
C GLN A 7 4.88 -9.10 9.55
N ARG A 8 5.37 -7.88 9.77
CA ARG A 8 4.73 -6.93 10.70
C ARG A 8 3.33 -6.55 10.24
N ASN A 9 2.50 -6.19 11.21
CA ASN A 9 1.18 -5.61 10.95
C ASN A 9 1.32 -4.37 10.06
N TRP A 10 0.33 -4.18 9.19
CA TRP A 10 0.26 -2.98 8.35
C TRP A 10 -0.04 -1.76 9.20
N ASP A 11 0.80 -0.74 9.09
CA ASP A 11 0.59 0.55 9.75
C ASP A 11 -0.08 1.58 8.82
N ARG A 12 -0.43 2.74 9.39
CA ARG A 12 -1.11 3.81 8.65
C ARG A 12 -0.28 4.31 7.48
N GLU A 13 1.01 4.55 7.65
CA GLU A 13 1.84 5.09 6.57
C GLU A 13 1.89 4.13 5.38
N GLU A 14 2.00 2.83 5.66
CA GLU A 14 1.98 1.80 4.61
C GLU A 14 0.63 1.77 3.87
N VAL A 15 -0.49 1.83 4.60
CA VAL A 15 -1.83 1.79 4.00
C VAL A 15 -2.15 3.09 3.25
N VAL A 16 -1.74 4.25 3.75
CA VAL A 16 -1.89 5.55 3.07
C VAL A 16 -1.18 5.55 1.72
N VAL A 17 0.06 5.06 1.66
CA VAL A 17 0.80 4.92 0.40
C VAL A 17 0.07 3.98 -0.55
N LEU A 18 -0.38 2.82 -0.08
CA LEU A 18 -1.13 1.88 -0.91
C LEU A 18 -2.41 2.48 -1.49
N VAL A 19 -3.22 3.16 -0.67
CA VAL A 19 -4.51 3.73 -1.09
C VAL A 19 -4.29 4.86 -2.09
N ALA A 20 -3.40 5.80 -1.79
CA ALA A 20 -3.11 6.91 -2.68
C ALA A 20 -2.59 6.42 -4.05
N GLU A 21 -1.65 5.47 -4.04
CA GLU A 21 -1.04 4.96 -5.27
C GLU A 21 -2.00 4.04 -6.05
N TYR A 22 -2.89 3.31 -5.37
CA TYR A 22 -3.97 2.56 -6.03
C TYR A 22 -4.89 3.51 -6.81
N PHE A 23 -5.46 4.52 -6.16
CA PHE A 23 -6.37 5.45 -6.84
C PHE A 23 -5.67 6.29 -7.91
N ARG A 24 -4.38 6.57 -7.75
CA ARG A 24 -3.56 7.24 -8.78
C ARG A 24 -3.42 6.41 -10.06
N THR A 25 -3.36 5.08 -9.94
CA THR A 25 -3.01 4.17 -11.05
C THR A 25 -4.15 3.28 -11.53
N LYS A 26 -5.29 3.20 -10.83
CA LYS A 26 -6.36 2.22 -11.09
C LYS A 26 -6.97 2.23 -12.51
N GLN A 27 -6.86 3.34 -13.23
CA GLN A 27 -7.35 3.48 -14.62
C GLN A 27 -6.21 3.51 -15.66
N MET A 28 -4.97 3.28 -15.24
CA MET A 28 -3.81 3.22 -16.13
C MET A 28 -3.65 1.85 -16.76
N LEU A 29 -2.69 1.73 -17.68
CA LEU A 29 -2.35 0.47 -18.31
C LEU A 29 -1.85 -0.55 -17.27
N PRO A 30 -2.10 -1.87 -17.45
CA PRO A 30 -1.67 -2.91 -16.53
C PRO A 30 -0.17 -2.87 -16.21
N GLU A 31 0.67 -2.52 -17.18
CA GLU A 31 2.11 -2.41 -17.02
C GLU A 31 2.49 -1.28 -16.05
N ILE A 32 1.78 -0.15 -16.11
CA ILE A 32 2.00 0.98 -15.20
C ILE A 32 1.54 0.62 -13.78
N ILE A 33 0.44 -0.13 -13.65
CA ILE A 33 -0.03 -0.64 -12.37
C ILE A 33 0.98 -1.63 -11.78
N ASP A 34 1.57 -2.48 -12.61
CA ASP A 34 2.59 -3.46 -12.20
C ASP A 34 3.88 -2.79 -11.73
N GLU A 35 4.40 -1.83 -12.50
CA GLU A 35 5.54 -0.99 -12.12
C GLU A 35 5.29 -0.25 -10.80
N ASN A 36 4.05 0.22 -10.60
CA ASN A 36 3.66 0.86 -9.36
C ASN A 36 3.75 -0.09 -8.15
N TYR A 37 3.41 -1.37 -8.30
CA TYR A 37 3.57 -2.35 -7.22
C TYR A 37 5.05 -2.56 -6.84
N HIS A 38 5.94 -2.62 -7.82
CA HIS A 38 7.38 -2.67 -7.58
C HIS A 38 7.88 -1.43 -6.86
N ARG A 39 7.43 -0.24 -7.29
CA ARG A 39 7.79 1.04 -6.66
C ARG A 39 7.35 1.10 -5.20
N ILE A 40 6.09 0.76 -4.90
CA ILE A 40 5.57 0.73 -3.52
C ILE A 40 6.37 -0.25 -2.68
N SER A 41 6.65 -1.46 -3.20
CA SER A 41 7.45 -2.46 -2.50
C SER A 41 8.83 -1.92 -2.13
N SER A 42 9.52 -1.27 -3.06
CA SER A 42 10.82 -0.66 -2.81
C SER A 42 10.75 0.41 -1.70
N ILE A 43 9.78 1.32 -1.77
CA ILE A 43 9.61 2.40 -0.80
C ILE A 43 9.37 1.85 0.61
N LEU A 44 8.45 0.89 0.77
CA LEU A 44 8.12 0.34 2.08
C LEU A 44 9.27 -0.49 2.68
N ARG A 45 10.05 -1.18 1.83
CA ARG A 45 11.26 -1.90 2.24
C ARG A 45 12.37 -0.95 2.71
N ILE A 46 12.60 0.14 1.97
CA ILE A 46 13.57 1.18 2.38
C ILE A 46 13.14 1.83 3.70
N ARG A 47 11.85 2.16 3.83
CA ARG A 47 11.27 2.70 5.07
C ARG A 47 11.57 1.81 6.26
N GLU A 48 11.27 0.53 6.14
CA GLU A 48 11.47 -0.45 7.21
C GLU A 48 12.95 -0.58 7.60
N MET A 49 13.86 -0.61 6.61
CA MET A 49 15.29 -0.59 6.88
C MET A 49 15.73 0.67 7.64
N LYS A 50 15.20 1.85 7.28
CA LYS A 50 15.53 3.11 7.98
C LYS A 50 14.99 3.16 9.41
N ILE A 51 13.81 2.58 9.66
CA ILE A 51 13.19 2.57 11.00
C ILE A 51 13.90 1.61 11.95
N THR A 52 14.30 0.45 11.43
CA THR A 52 14.87 -0.63 12.26
C THR A 52 16.39 -0.62 12.32
N GLY A 53 17.05 -0.06 11.31
CA GLY A 53 18.49 -0.18 11.12
C GLY A 53 18.93 -1.55 10.57
N GLU A 54 17.98 -2.44 10.24
CA GLU A 54 18.26 -3.83 9.85
C GLU A 54 17.81 -4.11 8.41
N PRO A 55 18.45 -5.05 7.70
CA PRO A 55 17.98 -5.53 6.41
C PRO A 55 16.58 -6.16 6.51
N VAL A 56 15.75 -5.93 5.49
CA VAL A 56 14.42 -6.54 5.38
C VAL A 56 14.47 -7.92 4.75
N SER A 57 13.66 -8.85 5.27
CA SER A 57 13.44 -10.18 4.67
C SER A 57 12.82 -10.05 3.27
N ASP A 58 13.11 -10.99 2.37
CA ASP A 58 12.58 -11.02 1.00
C ASP A 58 11.06 -11.15 0.91
N ILE A 59 10.41 -11.62 1.99
CA ILE A 59 8.95 -11.71 2.05
C ILE A 59 8.29 -10.43 2.57
N PHE A 60 9.05 -9.50 3.18
CA PHE A 60 8.49 -8.28 3.74
C PHE A 60 8.07 -7.31 2.63
N ARG A 61 6.75 -7.02 2.58
CA ARG A 61 6.15 -6.06 1.63
C ARG A 61 6.63 -6.24 0.20
N ASN A 62 6.86 -7.49 -0.20
CA ASN A 62 7.28 -7.84 -1.54
C ASN A 62 6.16 -7.58 -2.56
N TYR A 63 6.50 -7.65 -3.84
CA TYR A 63 5.56 -7.44 -4.94
C TYR A 63 4.22 -8.18 -4.75
N SER A 64 4.26 -9.49 -4.44
CA SER A 64 3.05 -10.30 -4.25
C SER A 64 2.20 -9.80 -3.09
N GLY A 65 2.84 -9.37 -1.98
CA GLY A 65 2.18 -8.76 -0.84
C GLY A 65 1.52 -7.42 -1.18
N ILE A 66 2.20 -6.56 -1.95
CA ILE A 66 1.65 -5.29 -2.42
C ILE A 66 0.43 -5.55 -3.32
N ARG A 67 0.58 -6.39 -4.35
CA ARG A 67 -0.49 -6.75 -5.27
C ARG A 67 -1.72 -7.29 -4.54
N MET A 68 -1.52 -8.15 -3.54
CA MET A 68 -2.61 -8.68 -2.72
C MET A 68 -3.32 -7.57 -1.92
N GLN A 69 -2.58 -6.65 -1.28
CA GLN A 69 -3.22 -5.55 -0.55
C GLN A 69 -3.93 -4.58 -1.48
N SER A 70 -3.39 -4.27 -2.65
CA SER A 70 -4.07 -3.46 -3.65
C SER A 70 -5.37 -4.12 -4.12
N GLY A 71 -5.38 -5.45 -4.27
CA GLY A 71 -6.61 -6.20 -4.54
C GLY A 71 -7.67 -6.07 -3.44
N ARG A 72 -7.26 -6.00 -2.17
CA ARG A 72 -8.19 -5.73 -1.05
C ARG A 72 -8.72 -4.30 -1.04
N ILE A 73 -7.90 -3.33 -1.43
CA ILE A 73 -8.32 -1.92 -1.59
C ILE A 73 -9.33 -1.82 -2.73
N ARG A 74 -9.13 -2.56 -3.83
CA ARG A 74 -10.09 -2.63 -4.94
C ARG A 74 -11.49 -3.04 -4.48
N CYS A 75 -11.62 -4.01 -3.55
CA CYS A 75 -12.93 -4.36 -2.98
C CYS A 75 -13.64 -3.22 -2.23
N LEU A 76 -12.90 -2.19 -1.84
CA LEU A 76 -13.43 -1.01 -1.14
C LEU A 76 -13.66 0.17 -2.11
N ASP A 77 -13.24 0.04 -3.37
CA ASP A 77 -13.41 1.06 -4.39
C ASP A 77 -14.84 1.00 -4.95
N PRO A 78 -15.68 2.04 -4.73
CA PRO A 78 -17.06 2.04 -5.18
C PRO A 78 -17.19 2.01 -6.71
N ASP A 79 -16.12 2.34 -7.45
CA ASP A 79 -16.11 2.29 -8.92
C ASP A 79 -15.84 0.87 -9.46
N THR A 80 -15.72 -0.15 -8.60
CA THR A 80 -15.43 -1.51 -9.02
C THR A 80 -16.41 -2.52 -8.42
N GLU A 81 -16.97 -3.38 -9.29
CA GLU A 81 -17.80 -4.52 -8.87
C GLU A 81 -16.89 -5.70 -8.52
N TYR A 82 -16.16 -5.62 -7.40
CA TYR A 82 -15.24 -6.67 -6.97
C TYR A 82 -15.47 -7.11 -5.52
N ASP A 83 -16.25 -8.19 -5.35
CA ASP A 83 -16.64 -8.74 -4.04
C ASP A 83 -15.76 -9.94 -3.58
N GLY A 84 -14.64 -10.19 -4.26
CA GLY A 84 -13.83 -11.40 -4.04
C GLY A 84 -12.95 -11.39 -2.79
N MET A 85 -12.68 -10.22 -2.19
CA MET A 85 -11.85 -10.08 -0.99
C MET A 85 -12.49 -9.10 0.01
N THR A 86 -12.02 -9.13 1.26
CA THR A 86 -12.42 -8.15 2.28
C THR A 86 -11.24 -7.26 2.65
N GLY A 87 -11.44 -5.95 2.59
CA GLY A 87 -10.50 -4.98 3.13
C GLY A 87 -10.34 -5.08 4.64
N THR A 88 -9.14 -4.80 5.15
CA THR A 88 -8.90 -4.73 6.61
C THR A 88 -9.57 -3.50 7.21
N LYS A 89 -9.71 -3.45 8.54
CA LYS A 89 -10.29 -2.29 9.24
C LYS A 89 -9.55 -0.99 8.88
N LEU A 90 -8.22 -1.00 8.94
CA LEU A 90 -7.41 0.17 8.60
C LEU A 90 -7.54 0.55 7.13
N GLN A 91 -7.63 -0.42 6.20
CA GLN A 91 -7.87 -0.11 4.79
C GLN A 91 -9.22 0.58 4.57
N LYS A 92 -10.27 0.13 5.25
CA LYS A 92 -11.60 0.77 5.18
C LYS A 92 -11.52 2.21 5.65
N GLU A 93 -10.94 2.45 6.83
CA GLU A 93 -10.77 3.80 7.39
C GLU A 93 -10.02 4.73 6.41
N ILE A 94 -8.88 4.29 5.85
CA ILE A 94 -8.10 5.14 4.94
C ILE A 94 -8.78 5.33 3.58
N VAL A 95 -9.49 4.33 3.06
CA VAL A 95 -10.28 4.48 1.83
C VAL A 95 -11.43 5.47 2.05
N GLU A 96 -12.14 5.38 3.17
CA GLU A 96 -13.18 6.35 3.54
C GLU A 96 -12.59 7.77 3.64
N GLU A 97 -11.45 7.95 4.34
CA GLU A 97 -10.75 9.25 4.39
C GLU A 97 -10.33 9.75 3.00
N TYR A 98 -9.90 8.86 2.10
CA TYR A 98 -9.55 9.21 0.72
C TYR A 98 -10.78 9.66 -0.07
N LEU A 99 -11.91 8.96 0.06
CA LEU A 99 -13.14 9.31 -0.64
C LEU A 99 -13.73 10.64 -0.14
N GLU A 100 -13.57 10.95 1.16
CA GLU A 100 -13.96 12.24 1.73
C GLU A 100 -13.03 13.39 1.34
N ASN A 101 -11.71 13.16 1.36
CA ASN A 101 -10.71 14.18 1.01
C ASN A 101 -9.47 13.56 0.33
N PRO A 102 -9.52 13.37 -1.00
CA PRO A 102 -8.42 12.75 -1.75
C PRO A 102 -7.11 13.50 -1.59
N GLU A 103 -7.14 14.84 -1.58
CA GLU A 103 -5.94 15.67 -1.52
C GLU A 103 -5.20 15.52 -0.20
N LYS A 104 -5.91 15.37 0.92
CA LYS A 104 -5.30 15.08 2.23
C LYS A 104 -4.46 13.80 2.16
N ILE A 105 -5.04 12.71 1.67
CA ILE A 105 -4.38 11.41 1.63
C ILE A 105 -3.25 11.40 0.59
N LYS A 106 -3.40 12.08 -0.55
CA LYS A 106 -2.32 12.26 -1.53
C LYS A 106 -1.14 13.04 -0.95
N LEU A 107 -1.38 14.11 -0.20
CA LEU A 107 -0.32 14.88 0.46
C LEU A 107 0.38 14.08 1.55
N GLU A 108 -0.38 13.33 2.36
CA GLU A 108 0.17 12.43 3.37
C GLU A 108 1.08 11.36 2.71
N ALA A 109 0.59 10.71 1.65
CA ALA A 109 1.35 9.74 0.88
C ALA A 109 2.60 10.35 0.24
N ALA A 110 2.50 11.53 -0.39
CA ALA A 110 3.65 12.22 -0.98
C ALA A 110 4.73 12.55 0.06
N SER A 111 4.31 13.01 1.26
CA SER A 111 5.21 13.26 2.39
C SER A 111 5.91 11.99 2.86
N ILE A 112 5.20 10.86 2.97
CA ILE A 112 5.79 9.56 3.29
C ILE A 112 6.79 9.14 2.21
N ILE A 113 6.38 9.12 0.94
CA ILE A 113 7.22 8.69 -0.19
C ILE A 113 8.50 9.51 -0.26
N SER A 114 8.43 10.84 -0.10
CA SER A 114 9.59 11.72 -0.17
C SER A 114 10.69 11.42 0.87
N ARG A 115 10.34 10.77 1.99
CA ARG A 115 11.31 10.37 3.03
C ARG A 115 12.11 9.11 2.67
N TYR A 116 11.58 8.31 1.73
CA TYR A 116 12.04 6.93 1.46
C TYR A 116 12.29 6.63 -0.02
N GLN A 117 12.12 7.62 -0.91
CA GLN A 117 12.53 7.59 -2.31
C GLN A 117 14.03 7.83 -2.46
#